data_AF-A0A7V9KP29-F1
#
_entry.id   AF-A0A7V9KP29-F1
#
_cell.length_a   1.000
_cell.length_b   1.000
_cell.length_c   1.000
_cell.angle_alpha   90.00
_cell.angle_beta   90.00
_cell.angle_gamma   90.00
#
_symmetry.space_group_name_H-M   'P 1'
#
loop_
_entity.id
_entity.type
_entity.pdbx_description
1 polymer ?
#
loop_
_entity_poly.entity_id
_entity_poly.type
_entity_poly.pdbx_seq_one_letter_code
_entity_poly.pdbx_strand_id
1 'polypeptide(L)'
;MKDIDVFVYLEEVRRGGYSEYVTEGVLRASHRAEAEPPFNNLRLPYHRSYAGDIAELPESEAVRLSFDLHPVSRVFRRGRQIRVAITGADVDNARTPVIDPPPQIKFYRNARYASYIVLPVIPSLSRTRE
;
A
#
# COMPACT_ATOMS: atom_id res chain seq x y z
N MET A 1 -7.05 -21.94 -3.58
CA MET A 1 -6.27 -21.03 -2.74
C MET A 1 -7.08 -19.78 -2.44
N LYS A 2 -7.27 -19.46 -1.16
CA LYS A 2 -7.90 -18.19 -0.76
C LYS A 2 -6.87 -17.08 -0.78
N ASP A 3 -7.04 -16.13 -1.70
CA ASP A 3 -6.07 -15.08 -1.92
C ASP A 3 -6.72 -13.83 -2.52
N ILE A 4 -6.02 -12.70 -2.42
CA ILE A 4 -6.45 -11.43 -2.99
C ILE A 4 -5.23 -10.58 -3.33
N ASP A 5 -5.30 -9.86 -4.44
CA ASP A 5 -4.35 -8.79 -4.74
C ASP A 5 -4.81 -7.51 -4.05
N VAL A 6 -3.92 -6.83 -3.33
CA VAL A 6 -4.23 -5.55 -2.68
C VAL A 6 -3.36 -4.47 -3.29
N PHE A 7 -4.00 -3.46 -3.86
CA PHE A 7 -3.35 -2.28 -4.41
C PHE A 7 -3.64 -1.09 -3.50
N VAL A 8 -2.59 -0.37 -3.13
CA VAL A 8 -2.68 0.84 -2.30
C VAL A 8 -2.10 2.00 -3.08
N TYR A 9 -2.95 2.97 -3.42
CA TYR A 9 -2.56 4.18 -4.13
C TYR A 9 -2.44 5.34 -3.16
N LEU A 10 -1.35 6.11 -3.31
CA LEU A 10 -1.24 7.46 -2.77
C LEU A 10 -1.73 8.45 -3.83
N GLU A 11 -2.59 9.36 -3.41
CA GLU A 11 -3.18 10.35 -4.30
C GLU A 11 -3.15 11.76 -3.67
N GLU A 12 -3.13 12.78 -4.52
CA GLU A 12 -3.30 14.18 -4.14
C GLU A 12 -4.66 14.68 -4.64
N VAL A 13 -5.55 15.04 -3.71
CA VAL A 13 -6.87 15.58 -4.04
C VAL A 13 -6.78 17.10 -4.13
N ARG A 14 -7.07 17.64 -5.32
CA ARG A 14 -7.13 19.07 -5.59
C ARG A 14 -8.44 19.69 -5.10
N ARG A 15 -8.48 21.02 -5.03
CA ARG A 15 -9.74 21.76 -4.84
C ARG A 15 -10.73 21.37 -5.94
N GLY A 16 -11.96 21.04 -5.57
CA GLY A 16 -12.99 20.53 -6.50
C GLY A 16 -13.07 19.01 -6.57
N GLY A 17 -12.25 18.27 -5.82
CA GLY A 17 -12.38 16.81 -5.65
C GLY A 17 -11.66 15.96 -6.71
N TYR A 18 -10.95 16.58 -7.65
CA TYR A 18 -10.10 15.85 -8.59
C TYR A 18 -8.99 15.12 -7.84
N SER A 19 -8.94 13.81 -7.99
CA SER A 19 -7.87 12.97 -7.44
C SER A 19 -6.78 12.76 -8.47
N GLU A 20 -5.56 13.08 -8.09
CA GLU A 20 -4.38 12.87 -8.92
C GLU A 20 -3.54 11.73 -8.33
N TYR A 21 -3.22 10.74 -9.17
CA TYR A 21 -2.30 9.67 -8.83
C TYR A 21 -0.90 10.22 -8.43
N VAL A 22 -0.29 9.64 -7.39
CA VAL A 22 1.07 9.98 -6.94
C VAL A 22 2.02 8.79 -7.03
N THR A 23 1.66 7.65 -6.40
CA THR A 23 2.41 6.39 -6.43
C THR A 23 1.51 5.25 -5.98
N GLU A 24 1.92 4.00 -6.14
CA GLU A 24 1.25 2.82 -5.57
C GLU A 24 2.22 1.81 -4.96
N GLY A 25 1.66 0.84 -4.25
CA GLY A 25 2.29 -0.43 -3.92
C GLY A 25 1.26 -1.54 -4.07
N VAL A 26 1.73 -2.75 -4.32
CA VAL A 26 0.88 -3.92 -4.51
C VAL A 26 1.44 -5.12 -3.76
N LEU A 27 0.56 -5.89 -3.15
CA LEU A 27 0.91 -7.17 -2.55
C LEU A 27 -0.23 -8.17 -2.76
N ARG A 28 0.11 -9.34 -3.29
CA ARG A 28 -0.76 -10.51 -3.20
C ARG A 28 -0.72 -11.05 -1.78
N ALA A 29 -1.86 -11.15 -1.12
CA ALA A 29 -1.93 -11.39 0.31
C ALA A 29 -1.30 -12.72 0.74
N SER A 30 -1.28 -13.74 -0.11
CA SER A 30 -0.58 -15.00 0.15
C SER A 30 0.95 -14.88 0.19
N HIS A 31 1.51 -13.83 -0.42
CA HIS A 31 2.94 -13.52 -0.45
C HIS A 31 3.39 -12.61 0.71
N ARG A 32 2.55 -12.43 1.75
CA ARG A 32 2.80 -11.52 2.89
C ARG A 32 3.96 -11.90 3.82
N ALA A 33 4.62 -13.03 3.61
CA ALA A 33 5.74 -13.43 4.42
C ALA A 33 6.95 -12.53 4.13
N GLU A 34 7.36 -11.74 5.13
CA GLU A 34 8.57 -10.94 5.06
C GLU A 34 9.82 -11.83 5.24
N ALA A 35 10.92 -11.45 4.59
CA ALA A 35 12.22 -12.11 4.68
C ALA A 35 13.34 -11.07 4.79
N GLU A 36 14.54 -11.51 5.19
CA GLU A 36 15.73 -10.65 5.12
C GLU A 36 16.15 -10.43 3.66
N PRO A 37 16.32 -9.17 3.22
CA PRO A 37 16.73 -8.86 1.87
C PRO A 37 18.22 -9.19 1.63
N PRO A 38 18.61 -9.71 0.46
CA PRO A 38 20.02 -9.98 0.14
C PRO A 38 20.82 -8.71 -0.22
N PHE A 39 20.23 -7.53 -0.06
CA PHE A 39 20.80 -6.23 -0.35
C PHE A 39 20.27 -5.17 0.62
N ASN A 40 20.93 -4.01 0.70
CA ASN A 40 20.43 -2.89 1.48
C ASN A 40 19.17 -2.29 0.81
N ASN A 41 18.00 -2.62 1.35
CA ASN A 41 16.71 -2.11 0.90
C ASN A 41 16.16 -0.97 1.77
N LEU A 42 17.03 -0.29 2.54
CA LEU A 42 16.64 0.78 3.45
C LEU A 42 15.68 0.35 4.57
N ARG A 43 15.70 -0.93 4.96
CA ARG A 43 14.81 -1.53 5.99
C ARG A 43 13.33 -1.47 5.61
N LEU A 44 13.03 -1.46 4.31
CA LEU A 44 11.67 -1.60 3.80
C LEU A 44 11.21 -3.07 3.92
N PRO A 45 9.90 -3.36 3.91
CA PRO A 45 9.40 -4.73 3.83
C PRO A 45 9.97 -5.44 2.59
N TYR A 46 10.31 -6.71 2.72
CA TYR A 46 10.84 -7.52 1.62
C TYR A 46 10.17 -8.89 1.57
N HIS A 47 9.65 -9.24 0.39
CA HIS A 47 8.94 -10.50 0.17
C HIS A 47 9.65 -11.31 -0.92
N ARG A 48 10.41 -12.33 -0.51
CA ARG A 48 11.16 -13.18 -1.47
C ARG A 48 10.25 -14.03 -2.38
N SER A 49 9.00 -14.24 -1.98
CA SER A 49 7.96 -14.88 -2.80
C SER A 49 8.29 -16.31 -3.27
N TYR A 50 9.01 -17.09 -2.48
CA TYR A 50 9.28 -18.49 -2.83
C TYR A 50 8.05 -19.34 -2.56
N ALA A 51 7.93 -20.48 -3.24
CA ALA A 51 6.78 -21.38 -3.09
C ALA A 51 6.54 -21.80 -1.63
N GLY A 52 7.60 -21.99 -0.83
CA GLY A 52 7.50 -22.33 0.58
C GLY A 52 7.04 -21.20 1.51
N ASP A 53 6.97 -19.96 1.02
CA ASP A 53 6.50 -18.80 1.79
C ASP A 53 5.03 -18.47 1.55
N ILE A 54 4.42 -19.09 0.54
CA ILE A 54 3.02 -18.85 0.18
C ILE A 54 2.13 -19.37 1.31
N ALA A 55 1.33 -18.49 1.89
CA ALA A 55 0.40 -18.82 2.96
C ALA A 55 -1.01 -18.34 2.59
N GLU A 56 -1.99 -19.26 2.53
CA GLU A 56 -3.38 -18.87 2.23
C GLU A 56 -3.93 -17.85 3.25
N LEU A 57 -4.95 -17.09 2.84
CA LEU A 57 -5.69 -16.24 3.76
C LEU A 57 -6.59 -17.08 4.69
N PRO A 58 -6.47 -16.94 6.02
CA PRO A 58 -7.35 -17.61 6.96
C PRO A 58 -8.77 -17.01 6.89
N GLU A 59 -9.79 -17.83 7.14
CA GLU A 59 -11.20 -17.39 7.06
C GLU A 59 -11.62 -16.45 8.19
N SER A 60 -11.07 -16.64 9.38
CA SER A 60 -11.58 -16.04 10.62
C SER A 60 -10.59 -15.10 11.31
N GLU A 61 -9.45 -14.81 10.68
CA GLU A 61 -8.38 -14.01 11.29
C GLU A 61 -7.91 -12.89 10.37
N ALA A 62 -7.64 -11.72 10.96
CA ALA A 62 -7.03 -10.62 10.25
C ALA A 62 -5.53 -10.87 10.09
N VAL A 63 -5.02 -10.82 8.85
CA VAL A 63 -3.58 -10.84 8.58
C VAL A 63 -3.05 -9.42 8.39
N ARG A 64 -1.78 -9.22 8.75
CA ARG A 64 -1.07 -7.97 8.44
C ARG A 64 -0.50 -8.05 7.02
N LEU A 65 -0.76 -7.03 6.23
CA LEU A 65 -0.06 -6.76 4.97
C LEU A 65 0.85 -5.55 5.19
N SER A 66 2.12 -5.70 4.83
CA SER A 66 3.17 -4.71 5.06
C SER A 66 4.02 -4.67 3.81
N PHE A 67 3.95 -3.59 3.05
CA PHE A 67 4.68 -3.43 1.79
C PHE A 67 4.94 -1.94 1.54
N ASP A 68 5.99 -1.65 0.78
CA ASP A 68 6.35 -0.30 0.38
C ASP A 68 5.52 0.18 -0.81
N LEU A 69 5.42 1.51 -0.94
CA LEU A 69 4.97 2.14 -2.18
C LEU A 69 6.19 2.44 -3.04
N HIS A 70 6.03 2.45 -4.36
CA HIS A 70 7.09 2.84 -5.27
C HIS A 70 7.62 4.24 -4.92
N PRO A 71 8.95 4.42 -4.94
CA PRO A 71 9.57 5.63 -4.43
C PRO A 71 9.18 6.85 -5.27
N VAL A 72 8.82 7.94 -4.60
CA VAL A 72 8.41 9.19 -5.24
C VAL A 72 8.91 10.40 -4.45
N SER A 73 9.19 11.50 -5.14
CA SER A 73 9.36 12.82 -4.54
C SER A 73 8.18 13.71 -4.95
N ARG A 74 7.38 14.15 -3.97
CA ARG A 74 6.15 14.91 -4.20
C ARG A 74 6.02 16.03 -3.18
N VAL A 75 5.78 17.25 -3.66
CA VAL A 75 5.37 18.38 -2.82
C VAL A 75 3.85 18.49 -2.83
N PHE A 76 3.23 18.20 -1.69
CA PHE A 76 1.79 18.42 -1.50
C PHE A 76 1.54 19.92 -1.22
N ARG A 77 0.86 20.60 -2.15
CA ARG A 77 0.63 22.05 -2.03
C ARG A 77 -0.45 22.34 -1.00
N ARG A 78 -0.34 23.50 -0.34
CA ARG A 78 -1.38 24.01 0.58
C ARG A 78 -2.77 23.99 -0.08
N GLY A 79 -3.78 23.57 0.67
CA GLY A 79 -5.17 23.50 0.20
C GLY A 79 -5.51 22.24 -0.60
N ARG A 80 -4.62 21.25 -0.60
CA ARG A 80 -4.83 19.91 -1.18
C ARG A 80 -4.79 18.86 -0.08
N GLN A 81 -5.31 17.66 -0.36
CA GLN A 81 -5.38 16.56 0.59
C GLN A 81 -4.58 15.37 0.12
N ILE A 82 -3.94 14.66 1.05
CA ILE A 82 -3.36 13.35 0.81
C ILE A 82 -4.50 12.33 0.96
N ARG A 83 -4.65 11.44 -0.02
CA ARG A 83 -5.61 10.34 0.03
C ARG A 83 -4.89 9.01 -0.17
N VAL A 84 -5.36 8.00 0.56
CA VAL A 84 -4.98 6.60 0.36
C VAL A 84 -6.21 5.88 -0.18
N ALA A 85 -6.10 5.35 -1.39
CA ALA A 85 -7.13 4.50 -1.99
C ALA A 85 -6.66 3.05 -1.95
N ILE A 86 -7.56 2.13 -1.59
CA ILE A 86 -7.27 0.71 -1.51
C ILE A 86 -8.24 -0.02 -2.42
N THR A 87 -7.72 -0.88 -3.29
CA THR A 87 -8.52 -1.63 -4.26
C THR A 87 -8.07 -3.09 -4.33
N GLY A 88 -8.91 -3.95 -4.91
CA GLY A 88 -8.63 -5.38 -5.08
C GLY A 88 -8.16 -5.77 -6.50
N ALA A 89 -8.06 -4.82 -7.42
CA ALA A 89 -7.69 -5.08 -8.82
C ALA A 89 -7.19 -3.81 -9.51
N ASP A 90 -6.26 -4.00 -10.44
CA ASP A 90 -5.85 -3.02 -11.45
C ASP A 90 -5.81 -3.74 -12.81
N VAL A 91 -6.82 -3.53 -13.64
CA VAL A 91 -7.02 -4.31 -14.87
C VAL A 91 -5.97 -4.02 -15.94
N ASP A 92 -5.40 -2.81 -15.94
CA ASP A 92 -4.45 -2.39 -16.96
C ASP A 92 -3.01 -2.77 -16.57
N ASN A 93 -2.73 -2.92 -15.26
CA ASN A 93 -1.38 -3.19 -14.76
C ASN A 93 -1.20 -4.58 -14.13
N ALA A 94 -2.27 -5.32 -13.82
CA ALA A 94 -2.17 -6.60 -13.15
C ALA A 94 -3.09 -7.67 -13.74
N ARG A 95 -2.59 -8.92 -13.71
CA ARG A 95 -3.37 -10.12 -14.09
C ARG A 95 -4.06 -10.69 -12.85
N THR A 96 -4.89 -9.87 -12.20
CA THR A 96 -5.67 -10.29 -11.04
C THR A 96 -6.79 -11.25 -11.46
N PRO A 97 -6.92 -12.43 -10.83
CA PRO A 97 -8.00 -13.36 -11.14
C PRO A 97 -9.38 -12.74 -10.90
N VAL A 98 -10.30 -12.94 -11.84
CA VAL A 98 -11.71 -12.59 -11.65
C VAL A 98 -12.35 -13.64 -10.76
N ILE A 99 -12.93 -13.21 -9.63
CA ILE A 99 -13.63 -14.06 -8.67
C ILE A 99 -15.11 -13.65 -8.66
N ASP A 100 -16.00 -14.64 -8.80
CA ASP A 100 -17.46 -14.43 -8.80
C ASP A 100 -18.13 -15.35 -7.75
N PRO A 101 -18.85 -14.80 -6.75
CA PRO A 101 -19.05 -13.38 -6.49
C PRO A 101 -17.76 -12.67 -6.06
N PRO A 102 -17.65 -11.33 -6.27
CA PRO A 102 -16.46 -10.59 -5.86
C PRO A 102 -16.26 -10.71 -4.34
N PRO A 103 -15.01 -10.95 -3.88
CA PRO A 103 -14.74 -11.14 -2.47
C PRO A 103 -14.95 -9.83 -1.70
N GLN A 104 -15.47 -9.95 -0.48
CA GLN A 104 -15.54 -8.81 0.44
C GLN A 104 -14.22 -8.68 1.19
N ILE A 105 -13.57 -7.53 1.05
CA ILE A 105 -12.34 -7.21 1.77
C ILE A 105 -12.69 -6.34 2.98
N LYS A 106 -12.32 -6.80 4.17
CA LYS A 106 -12.51 -6.05 5.42
C LYS A 106 -11.17 -5.53 5.94
N PHE A 107 -11.03 -4.21 5.97
CA PHE A 107 -9.86 -3.54 6.54
C PHE A 107 -10.12 -3.17 8.00
N TYR A 108 -9.12 -3.39 8.85
CA TYR A 108 -9.20 -3.06 10.26
C TYR A 108 -8.37 -1.83 10.56
N ARG A 109 -8.99 -0.81 11.16
CA ARG A 109 -8.30 0.37 11.68
C ARG A 109 -8.89 0.74 13.04
N ASN A 110 -8.21 0.35 14.11
CA ASN A 110 -8.58 0.66 15.49
C ASN A 110 -7.35 0.53 16.42
N ALA A 111 -7.54 0.69 17.72
CA ALA A 111 -6.45 0.62 18.70
C ALA A 111 -5.72 -0.75 18.72
N ARG A 112 -6.40 -1.85 18.38
CA ARG A 112 -5.81 -3.19 18.30
C ARG A 112 -5.15 -3.45 16.95
N TYR A 113 -5.77 -2.98 15.86
CA TYR A 113 -5.31 -3.13 14.48
C TYR A 113 -5.03 -1.74 13.90
N ALA A 114 -3.87 -1.18 14.24
CA ALA A 114 -3.50 0.18 13.89
C ALA A 114 -2.92 0.25 12.46
N SER A 115 -3.73 0.03 11.42
CA SER A 115 -3.27 0.24 10.04
C SER A 115 -2.86 1.70 9.80
N TYR A 116 -1.69 1.90 9.20
CA TYR A 116 -1.11 3.21 8.91
C TYR A 116 -0.37 3.20 7.57
N ILE A 117 -0.08 4.40 7.07
CA ILE A 117 0.89 4.67 6.00
C ILE A 117 2.04 5.48 6.60
N VAL A 118 3.28 5.15 6.23
CA VAL A 118 4.47 5.93 6.62
C VAL A 118 4.89 6.77 5.44
N LEU A 119 4.91 8.09 5.62
CA LEU A 119 5.41 9.03 4.63
C LEU A 119 6.73 9.63 5.13
N PRO A 120 7.83 9.58 4.37
CA PRO A 120 9.09 10.21 4.74
C PRO A 120 8.98 11.73 4.51
N VAL A 121 8.31 12.43 5.44
CA VAL A 121 8.06 13.87 5.33
C VAL A 121 9.37 14.63 5.56
N ILE A 122 9.84 15.30 4.51
CA ILE A 122 10.97 16.23 4.58
C ILE A 122 10.42 17.62 4.95
N PRO A 123 10.83 18.21 6.09
CA PRO A 123 10.41 19.56 6.46
C PRO A 123 10.86 20.58 5.42
N SER A 124 10.01 21.55 5.09
CA SER A 124 10.44 22.69 4.29
C SER A 124 11.42 23.52 5.11
N LEU A 125 12.63 23.78 4.57
CA LEU A 125 13.53 24.78 5.13
C LEU A 125 12.81 26.13 5.07
N SER A 126 12.45 26.70 6.23
CA SER A 126 12.04 28.09 6.31
C SER A 126 13.22 28.94 5.86
N ARG A 127 13.11 29.63 4.72
CA ARG A 127 14.02 30.73 4.40
C ARG A 127 13.81 31.80 5.47
N THR A 128 14.70 31.85 6.45
CA THR A 128 14.89 33.06 7.26
C THR A 128 15.26 34.16 6.28
N ARG A 129 14.40 35.16 6.13
CA ARG A 129 14.75 36.39 5.40
C ARG A 129 15.67 37.18 6.34
N GLU A 130 16.91 37.38 5.92
CA GLU A 130 17.76 38.46 6.43
C GLU A 130 17.15 39.83 6.05
#